data_AF-A0A4Q0P8M3-F1
#
_entry.id   AF-A0A4Q0P8M3-F1
#
_cell.length_a   1.000
_cell.length_b   1.000
_cell.length_c   1.000
_cell.angle_alpha   90.00
_cell.angle_beta   90.00
_cell.angle_gamma   90.00
#
_symmetry.space_group_name_H-M   'P 1'
#
loop_
_entity.id
_entity.type
_entity.pdbx_description
1 polymer ?
#
loop_
_entity_poly.entity_id
_entity_poly.type
_entity_poly.pdbx_seq_one_letter_code
_entity_poly.pdbx_strand_id
1 'polypeptide(L)'
;MLKAGQSMGIGGYGRFTGDTIAHFNEVEKTQVKVDNSNSSSSITIDYKGWKTGDVTTDLESVIHIFPEDRFLKAELTPSVSFDGLATGIVKFDDIPLMQETSETGEWAYIATYGVQTLAGENDKLGMAIFYKTDEAKAIEGPHDHLVVFNPSTEKQTYYIHSAWNQEKDGIKSEEAFKQDLQAKLSELDNNGKLE
;
A
#
# COMPACT_ATOMS: atom_id res chain seq x y z
N MET A 1 -3.49 -1.17 17.36
CA MET A 1 -3.68 -2.35 16.47
C MET A 1 -4.78 -1.99 15.49
N LEU A 2 -4.49 -2.01 14.18
CA LEU A 2 -5.46 -1.70 13.13
C LEU A 2 -6.63 -2.71 13.15
N LYS A 3 -7.86 -2.23 12.99
CA LYS A 3 -9.05 -3.08 12.89
C LYS A 3 -9.23 -3.57 11.44
N ALA A 4 -8.45 -4.55 11.01
CA ALA A 4 -8.46 -5.03 9.62
C ALA A 4 -9.53 -6.11 9.33
N GLY A 5 -9.86 -6.99 10.27
CA GLY A 5 -10.90 -8.01 10.03
C GLY A 5 -10.58 -8.90 8.80
N GLN A 6 -11.49 -8.92 7.81
CA GLN A 6 -11.34 -9.65 6.53
C GLN A 6 -10.67 -8.81 5.43
N SER A 7 -10.33 -7.55 5.71
CA SER A 7 -9.73 -6.64 4.75
C SER A 7 -8.25 -6.94 4.54
N MET A 8 -7.69 -6.42 3.46
CA MET A 8 -6.25 -6.30 3.32
C MET A 8 -5.76 -5.24 4.30
N GLY A 9 -4.90 -5.64 5.25
CA GLY A 9 -4.18 -4.67 6.08
C GLY A 9 -3.27 -3.81 5.20
N ILE A 10 -3.00 -2.57 5.63
CA ILE A 10 -2.07 -1.70 4.91
C ILE A 10 -0.69 -2.36 4.78
N GLY A 11 -0.13 -2.37 3.58
CA GLY A 11 1.10 -3.11 3.25
C GLY A 11 0.88 -4.58 2.86
N GLY A 12 -0.35 -5.05 2.90
CA GLY A 12 -0.75 -6.28 2.23
C GLY A 12 -0.83 -6.08 0.72
N TYR A 13 -0.74 -7.19 0.01
CA TYR A 13 -1.01 -7.29 -1.41
C TYR A 13 -1.60 -8.68 -1.69
N GLY A 14 -2.22 -8.83 -2.85
CA GLY A 14 -2.89 -10.08 -3.24
C GLY A 14 -3.45 -9.97 -4.64
N ARG A 15 -4.28 -10.94 -5.02
CA ARG A 15 -4.98 -10.91 -6.31
C ARG A 15 -6.45 -10.63 -6.14
N PHE A 16 -6.90 -9.49 -6.61
CA PHE A 16 -8.30 -9.16 -6.76
C PHE A 16 -8.93 -9.95 -7.92
N THR A 17 -9.98 -10.70 -7.61
CA THR A 17 -10.69 -11.56 -8.57
C THR A 17 -12.05 -11.00 -8.99
N GLY A 18 -12.37 -9.77 -8.57
CA GLY A 18 -13.61 -9.06 -8.89
C GLY A 18 -14.55 -8.93 -7.69
N ASP A 19 -14.57 -9.92 -6.80
CA ASP A 19 -15.39 -9.94 -5.59
C ASP A 19 -14.57 -10.16 -4.31
N THR A 20 -13.37 -10.72 -4.43
CA THR A 20 -12.51 -10.99 -3.29
C THR A 20 -11.03 -10.81 -3.61
N ILE A 21 -10.23 -10.65 -2.55
CA ILE A 21 -8.77 -10.66 -2.59
C ILE A 21 -8.31 -12.06 -2.24
N ALA A 22 -7.71 -12.75 -3.22
CA ALA A 22 -6.97 -13.97 -2.97
C ALA A 22 -5.61 -13.62 -2.36
N HIS A 23 -5.41 -14.08 -1.12
CA HIS A 23 -4.15 -13.94 -0.38
C HIS A 23 -3.18 -15.10 -0.72
N PHE A 24 -2.02 -15.11 -0.06
CA PHE A 24 -0.97 -16.12 -0.19
C PHE A 24 -1.31 -17.44 0.51
N ASN A 25 -2.48 -18.02 0.20
CA ASN A 25 -2.97 -19.25 0.81
C ASN A 25 -2.33 -20.53 0.23
N GLU A 26 -2.00 -20.52 -1.06
CA GLU A 26 -1.33 -21.62 -1.77
C GLU A 26 -0.02 -21.09 -2.36
N VAL A 27 1.10 -21.38 -1.69
CA VAL A 27 2.46 -20.98 -2.11
C VAL A 27 3.39 -22.18 -1.86
N GLU A 28 4.18 -22.57 -2.86
CA GLU A 28 5.09 -23.72 -2.74
C GLU A 28 6.24 -23.42 -1.79
N LYS A 29 6.82 -22.22 -1.89
CA LYS A 29 7.93 -21.80 -1.04
C LYS A 29 7.94 -20.29 -0.84
N THR A 30 8.14 -19.87 0.41
CA THR A 30 8.43 -18.48 0.77
C THR A 30 9.85 -18.38 1.28
N GLN A 31 10.61 -17.42 0.75
CA GLN A 31 11.93 -17.05 1.28
C GLN A 31 11.92 -15.58 1.66
N VAL A 32 12.61 -15.25 2.75
CA VAL A 32 12.71 -13.88 3.25
C VAL A 32 14.18 -13.55 3.44
N LYS A 33 14.58 -12.40 2.93
CA LYS A 33 15.88 -11.79 3.16
C LYS A 33 15.68 -10.42 3.78
N VAL A 34 16.48 -10.11 4.79
CA VAL A 34 16.50 -8.80 5.43
C VAL A 34 17.87 -8.21 5.22
N ASP A 35 17.91 -6.99 4.72
CA ASP A 35 19.13 -6.20 4.56
C ASP A 35 18.99 -4.91 5.36
N ASN A 36 20.10 -4.47 5.98
CA ASN A 36 20.12 -3.27 6.78
C ASN A 36 21.38 -2.46 6.48
N SER A 37 21.19 -1.16 6.32
CA SER A 37 22.24 -0.18 6.06
C SER A 37 21.96 1.10 6.85
N ASN A 38 22.92 2.02 6.87
CA ASN A 38 22.72 3.32 7.52
C ASN A 38 21.66 4.18 6.82
N SER A 39 21.36 3.92 5.54
CA SER A 39 20.45 4.71 4.72
C SER A 39 19.06 4.10 4.56
N SER A 40 18.89 2.81 4.85
CA SER A 40 17.61 2.11 4.76
C SER A 40 17.72 0.68 5.30
N SER A 41 16.58 0.13 5.71
CA SER A 41 16.37 -1.31 5.88
C SER A 41 15.44 -1.82 4.80
N SER A 42 15.65 -3.05 4.32
CA SER A 42 14.74 -3.67 3.37
C SER A 42 14.43 -5.12 3.73
N ILE A 43 13.25 -5.54 3.32
CA ILE A 43 12.79 -6.92 3.39
C ILE A 43 12.44 -7.36 1.97
N THR A 44 13.14 -8.36 1.46
CA THR A 44 12.80 -9.04 0.22
C THR A 44 12.09 -10.35 0.55
N ILE A 45 10.91 -10.55 -0.03
CA ILE A 45 10.09 -11.75 0.12
C ILE A 45 9.89 -12.37 -1.26
N ASP A 46 10.41 -13.58 -1.43
CA ASP A 46 10.23 -14.38 -2.63
C ASP A 46 9.13 -15.43 -2.40
N TYR A 47 7.99 -15.25 -3.05
CA TYR A 47 6.94 -16.27 -3.15
C TYR A 47 7.15 -17.07 -4.42
N LYS A 48 7.37 -18.38 -4.28
CA LYS A 48 7.50 -19.32 -5.40
C LYS A 48 6.24 -20.16 -5.55
N GLY A 49 5.74 -20.26 -6.78
CA GLY A 49 4.53 -21.01 -7.09
C GLY A 49 3.29 -20.50 -6.34
N TRP A 50 3.13 -19.18 -6.20
CA TRP A 50 1.90 -18.61 -5.64
C TRP A 50 0.73 -18.84 -6.60
N LYS A 51 -0.29 -19.53 -6.10
CA LYS A 51 -1.45 -19.94 -6.90
C LYS A 51 -2.73 -19.26 -6.42
N THR A 52 -3.47 -18.72 -7.39
CA THR A 52 -4.78 -18.09 -7.19
C THR A 52 -5.71 -18.49 -8.33
N GLY A 53 -6.70 -19.35 -8.05
CA GLY A 53 -7.53 -19.94 -9.10
C GLY A 53 -6.67 -20.63 -10.16
N ASP A 54 -6.79 -20.19 -11.40
CA ASP A 54 -6.05 -20.74 -12.56
C ASP A 54 -4.68 -20.07 -12.80
N VAL A 55 -4.31 -19.05 -12.01
CA VAL A 55 -3.01 -18.37 -12.15
C VAL A 55 -2.01 -18.95 -11.17
N THR A 56 -0.83 -19.29 -11.66
CA THR A 56 0.35 -19.61 -10.84
C THR A 56 1.50 -18.69 -11.25
N THR A 57 2.10 -18.00 -10.28
CA THR A 57 3.20 -17.05 -10.50
C THR A 57 4.21 -17.15 -9.38
N ASP A 58 5.46 -16.79 -9.65
CA ASP A 58 6.33 -16.29 -8.59
C ASP A 58 6.07 -14.80 -8.39
N LEU A 59 6.24 -14.31 -7.16
CA LEU A 59 6.17 -12.90 -6.84
C LEU A 59 7.34 -12.53 -5.94
N GLU A 60 8.17 -11.60 -6.39
CA GLU A 60 9.13 -10.92 -5.52
C GLU A 60 8.47 -9.67 -4.96
N SER A 61 8.54 -9.49 -3.65
CA SER A 61 8.14 -8.26 -2.97
C SER A 61 9.33 -7.67 -2.23
N VAL A 62 9.60 -6.39 -2.45
CA VAL A 62 10.64 -5.67 -1.69
C VAL A 62 9.99 -4.49 -0.96
N ILE A 63 10.18 -4.45 0.36
CA ILE A 63 9.70 -3.35 1.19
C ILE A 63 10.92 -2.63 1.74
N HIS A 64 11.03 -1.33 1.50
CA HIS A 64 12.09 -0.47 2.02
C HIS A 64 11.54 0.47 3.10
N ILE A 65 12.31 0.60 4.17
CA ILE A 65 12.10 1.51 5.30
C ILE A 65 13.28 2.47 5.35
N PHE A 66 13.01 3.77 5.44
CA PHE A 66 14.02 4.82 5.44
C PHE A 66 14.19 5.44 6.83
N PRO A 67 15.38 6.00 7.15
CA PRO A 67 15.57 6.79 8.34
C PRO A 67 14.81 8.10 8.16
N GLU A 68 13.77 8.29 8.97
CA GLU A 68 12.87 9.46 8.96
C GLU A 68 11.66 9.36 8.01
N ASP A 69 10.66 10.20 8.30
CA ASP A 69 9.32 10.18 7.72
C ASP A 69 8.50 8.90 8.05
N ARG A 70 7.29 8.85 7.52
CA ARG A 70 6.19 7.92 7.83
C ARG A 70 5.81 7.06 6.63
N PHE A 71 6.66 7.03 5.62
CA PHE A 71 6.42 6.25 4.41
C PHE A 71 7.29 5.01 4.32
N LEU A 72 6.80 4.04 3.56
CA LEU A 72 7.50 2.85 3.13
C LEU A 72 7.40 2.79 1.61
N LYS A 73 8.46 2.30 0.95
CA LYS A 73 8.42 1.99 -0.47
C LYS A 73 8.18 0.49 -0.63
N ALA A 74 7.21 0.11 -1.45
CA ALA A 74 6.93 -1.27 -1.78
C ALA A 74 7.06 -1.49 -3.28
N GLU A 75 7.72 -2.58 -3.63
CA GLU A 75 7.97 -3.00 -5.01
C GLU A 75 7.45 -4.42 -5.18
N LEU A 76 6.69 -4.68 -6.26
CA LEU A 76 6.14 -5.99 -6.60
C LEU A 76 6.56 -6.38 -8.01
N THR A 77 7.19 -7.54 -8.14
CA THR A 77 7.67 -8.05 -9.43
C THR A 77 7.13 -9.46 -9.65
N PRO A 78 6.03 -9.64 -10.38
CA PRO A 78 5.50 -10.95 -10.72
C PRO A 78 6.29 -11.59 -11.89
N SER A 79 6.48 -12.92 -11.86
CA SER A 79 7.19 -13.63 -12.93
C SER A 79 6.36 -13.87 -14.18
N VAL A 80 5.04 -13.78 -14.08
CA VAL A 80 4.11 -13.85 -15.22
C VAL A 80 3.15 -12.67 -15.16
N SER A 81 2.70 -12.20 -16.32
CA SER A 81 1.68 -11.16 -16.40
C SER A 81 0.30 -11.76 -16.12
N PHE A 82 -0.45 -11.18 -15.19
CA PHE A 82 -1.81 -11.58 -14.84
C PHE A 82 -2.64 -10.40 -14.32
N ASP A 83 -3.96 -10.51 -14.45
CA ASP A 83 -4.91 -9.52 -13.94
C ASP A 83 -5.12 -9.62 -12.43
N GLY A 84 -5.28 -8.45 -11.82
CA GLY A 84 -5.80 -8.31 -10.47
C GLY A 84 -4.75 -8.25 -9.38
N LEU A 85 -3.44 -8.19 -9.69
CA LEU A 85 -2.46 -7.85 -8.65
C LEU A 85 -2.87 -6.52 -8.00
N ALA A 86 -3.00 -6.51 -6.68
CA ALA A 86 -3.58 -5.38 -5.96
C ALA A 86 -2.97 -5.20 -4.58
N THR A 87 -2.98 -3.96 -4.11
CA THR A 87 -2.79 -3.56 -2.71
C THR A 87 -4.00 -2.73 -2.26
N GLY A 88 -4.08 -2.35 -0.99
CA GLY A 88 -5.21 -1.55 -0.51
C GLY A 88 -5.11 -1.12 0.94
N ILE A 89 -6.10 -0.32 1.32
CA ILE A 89 -6.37 0.10 2.69
C ILE A 89 -7.78 -0.31 3.08
N VAL A 90 -7.97 -0.57 4.37
CA VAL A 90 -9.26 -0.99 4.93
C VAL A 90 -10.33 0.05 4.65
N LYS A 91 -11.51 -0.41 4.22
CA LYS A 91 -12.71 0.42 4.11
C LYS A 91 -13.47 0.40 5.44
N PHE A 92 -13.83 1.58 5.93
CA PHE A 92 -14.72 1.75 7.09
C PHE A 92 -15.93 2.59 6.68
N ASP A 93 -17.14 2.18 7.07
CA ASP A 93 -18.38 2.86 6.67
C ASP A 93 -18.42 4.34 7.10
N ASP A 94 -17.84 4.66 8.26
CA ASP A 94 -17.85 6.00 8.84
C ASP A 94 -16.61 6.84 8.48
N ILE A 95 -15.73 6.33 7.60
CA ILE A 95 -14.49 7.04 7.22
C ILE A 95 -14.45 7.20 5.69
N PRO A 96 -14.58 8.43 5.19
CA PRO A 96 -14.59 8.66 3.75
C PRO A 96 -13.23 8.40 3.13
N LEU A 97 -13.24 7.92 1.88
CA LEU A 97 -12.06 7.85 1.03
C LEU A 97 -11.65 9.27 0.63
N MET A 98 -10.38 9.60 0.83
CA MET A 98 -9.70 10.74 0.23
C MET A 98 -8.92 10.25 -0.98
N GLN A 99 -8.95 11.02 -2.07
CA GLN A 99 -8.20 10.71 -3.28
C GLN A 99 -7.82 11.99 -4.00
N GLU A 100 -6.62 12.00 -4.58
CA GLU A 100 -6.10 13.14 -5.34
C GLU A 100 -5.10 12.63 -6.37
N THR A 101 -4.92 13.41 -7.42
CA THR A 101 -3.97 13.17 -8.51
C THR A 101 -3.04 14.36 -8.59
N SER A 102 -1.76 14.11 -8.86
CA SER A 102 -0.72 15.12 -8.94
C SER A 102 -0.95 16.09 -10.11
N GLU A 103 -0.21 17.20 -10.17
CA GLU A 103 -0.42 18.23 -11.19
C GLU A 103 -0.14 17.71 -12.60
N THR A 104 0.89 16.88 -12.76
CA THR A 104 1.20 16.24 -14.06
C THR A 104 0.25 15.10 -14.40
N GLY A 105 -0.43 14.53 -13.41
CA GLY A 105 -1.25 13.34 -13.55
C GLY A 105 -0.49 12.03 -13.40
N GLU A 106 0.83 12.03 -13.25
CA GLU A 106 1.64 10.80 -13.18
C GLU A 106 1.42 10.00 -11.88
N TRP A 107 1.16 10.69 -10.77
CA TRP A 107 0.94 10.08 -9.47
C TRP A 107 -0.44 10.37 -8.91
N ALA A 108 -0.97 9.43 -8.12
CA ALA A 108 -2.19 9.62 -7.37
C ALA A 108 -2.09 8.93 -6.01
N TYR A 109 -2.99 9.28 -5.09
CA TYR A 109 -3.15 8.55 -3.84
C TYR A 109 -4.60 8.21 -3.54
N ILE A 110 -4.78 7.13 -2.77
CA ILE A 110 -5.97 6.89 -1.94
C ILE A 110 -5.59 6.98 -0.47
N ALA A 111 -6.46 7.53 0.37
CA ALA A 111 -6.19 7.67 1.79
C ALA A 111 -7.45 7.66 2.67
N THR A 112 -7.28 7.28 3.93
CA THR A 112 -8.30 7.38 4.98
C THR A 112 -7.71 7.99 6.25
N TYR A 113 -8.53 8.74 6.99
CA TYR A 113 -8.13 9.29 8.29
C TYR A 113 -9.29 9.25 9.28
N GLY A 114 -9.07 8.66 10.46
CA GLY A 114 -10.13 8.54 11.48
C GLY A 114 -9.86 7.45 12.50
N VAL A 115 -10.88 7.09 13.27
CA VAL A 115 -10.78 6.05 14.31
C VAL A 115 -10.79 4.66 13.66
N GLN A 116 -9.60 4.14 13.40
CA GLN A 116 -9.38 2.88 12.65
C GLN A 116 -8.70 1.79 13.50
N THR A 117 -8.52 2.04 14.79
CA THR A 117 -7.73 1.19 15.70
C THR A 117 -8.59 0.62 16.81
N LEU A 118 -8.17 -0.55 17.31
CA LEU A 118 -8.70 -1.16 18.53
C LEU A 118 -7.94 -0.71 19.79
N ALA A 119 -6.88 0.09 19.65
CA ALA A 119 -6.00 0.46 20.75
C ALA A 119 -6.59 1.51 21.70
N GLY A 120 -7.38 2.45 21.17
CA GLY A 120 -8.00 3.52 21.94
C GLY A 120 -9.24 4.03 21.23
N GLU A 121 -10.30 4.30 21.98
CA GLU A 121 -11.62 4.68 21.43
C GLU A 121 -11.60 5.97 20.61
N ASN A 122 -10.59 6.84 20.83
CA ASN A 122 -10.43 8.13 20.15
C ASN A 122 -9.12 8.24 19.37
N ASP A 123 -8.37 7.14 19.25
CA ASP A 123 -7.12 7.14 18.51
C ASP A 123 -7.40 7.16 17.02
N LYS A 124 -6.74 8.09 16.32
CA LYS A 124 -6.91 8.30 14.88
C LYS A 124 -5.68 7.79 14.14
N LEU A 125 -5.93 7.00 13.11
CA LEU A 125 -4.91 6.59 12.15
C LEU A 125 -5.15 7.28 10.82
N GLY A 126 -4.07 7.69 10.17
CA GLY A 126 -4.02 8.05 8.76
C GLY A 126 -3.33 6.96 7.97
N MET A 127 -3.91 6.56 6.85
CA MET A 127 -3.39 5.54 5.95
C MET A 127 -3.47 6.06 4.52
N ALA A 128 -2.41 5.89 3.74
CA ALA A 128 -2.42 6.26 2.33
C ALA A 128 -1.57 5.31 1.48
N ILE A 129 -1.97 5.17 0.21
CA ILE A 129 -1.21 4.49 -0.83
C ILE A 129 -1.04 5.45 -2.00
N PHE A 130 0.21 5.73 -2.37
CA PHE A 130 0.57 6.47 -3.57
C PHE A 130 0.96 5.50 -4.67
N TYR A 131 0.46 5.72 -5.87
CA TYR A 131 0.68 4.86 -7.03
C TYR A 131 0.77 5.70 -8.31
N LYS A 132 1.40 5.15 -9.34
CA LYS A 132 1.41 5.78 -10.66
C LYS A 132 0.14 5.45 -11.43
N THR A 133 -0.42 6.45 -12.11
CA THR A 133 -1.73 6.35 -12.76
C THR A 133 -1.72 5.55 -14.06
N ASP A 134 -0.55 5.37 -14.68
CA ASP A 134 -0.34 4.55 -15.88
C ASP A 134 -0.09 3.07 -15.55
N GLU A 135 0.37 2.78 -14.33
CA GLU A 135 0.65 1.43 -13.83
C GLU A 135 -0.53 0.84 -13.04
N ALA A 136 -1.37 1.67 -12.41
CA ALA A 136 -2.45 1.20 -11.55
C ALA A 136 -3.65 2.15 -11.47
N LYS A 137 -4.76 1.63 -10.95
CA LYS A 137 -5.99 2.40 -10.71
C LYS A 137 -6.60 2.09 -9.35
N ALA A 138 -7.23 3.10 -8.75
CA ALA A 138 -8.05 2.93 -7.56
C ALA A 138 -9.42 2.31 -7.92
N ILE A 139 -9.87 1.33 -7.14
CA ILE A 139 -11.22 0.78 -7.20
C ILE A 139 -11.76 0.56 -5.79
N GLU A 140 -13.08 0.52 -5.68
CA GLU A 140 -13.75 0.15 -4.44
C GLU A 140 -13.99 -1.37 -4.40
N GLY A 141 -13.43 -2.03 -3.39
CA GLY A 141 -13.72 -3.43 -3.08
C GLY A 141 -14.78 -3.57 -1.97
N PRO A 142 -15.17 -4.81 -1.62
CA PRO A 142 -16.18 -5.04 -0.58
C PRO A 142 -15.74 -4.58 0.82
N HIS A 143 -14.45 -4.76 1.14
CA HIS A 143 -13.87 -4.50 2.47
C HIS A 143 -12.68 -3.53 2.42
N ASP A 144 -12.32 -3.07 1.23
CA ASP A 144 -11.07 -2.36 0.97
C ASP A 144 -11.27 -1.24 -0.06
N HIS A 145 -10.51 -0.17 0.09
CA HIS A 145 -10.16 0.71 -1.02
C HIS A 145 -8.89 0.15 -1.64
N LEU A 146 -8.97 -0.29 -2.90
CA LEU A 146 -7.92 -1.04 -3.57
C LEU A 146 -7.20 -0.18 -4.60
N VAL A 147 -5.91 -0.44 -4.76
CA VAL A 147 -5.11 -0.05 -5.93
C VAL A 147 -4.81 -1.33 -6.69
N VAL A 148 -5.34 -1.43 -7.92
CA VAL A 148 -5.15 -2.60 -8.79
C VAL A 148 -4.17 -2.23 -9.90
N PHE A 149 -3.08 -2.99 -9.98
CA PHE A 149 -2.03 -2.84 -10.97
C PHE A 149 -2.45 -3.44 -12.32
N ASN A 150 -1.97 -2.83 -13.40
CA ASN A 150 -2.09 -3.37 -14.74
C ASN A 150 -1.29 -4.68 -14.85
N PRO A 151 -1.74 -5.66 -15.66
CA PRO A 151 -0.99 -6.88 -15.90
C PRO A 151 0.39 -6.58 -16.44
N SER A 152 1.42 -7.03 -15.73
CA SER A 152 2.80 -6.75 -16.07
C SER A 152 3.72 -7.82 -15.50
N THR A 153 4.93 -7.93 -16.05
CA THR A 153 6.07 -8.62 -15.42
C THR A 153 7.11 -7.63 -14.91
N GLU A 154 6.92 -6.35 -15.22
CA GLU A 154 7.79 -5.27 -14.77
C GLU A 154 7.52 -4.94 -13.31
N LYS A 155 8.55 -4.44 -12.63
CA LYS A 155 8.47 -4.02 -11.23
C LYS A 155 7.47 -2.87 -11.05
N GLN A 156 6.42 -3.13 -10.28
CA GLN A 156 5.40 -2.15 -9.89
C GLN A 156 5.82 -1.47 -8.59
N THR A 157 5.86 -0.14 -8.55
CA THR A 157 6.29 0.62 -7.36
C THR A 157 5.15 1.43 -6.78
N TYR A 158 4.95 1.34 -5.46
CA TYR A 158 4.00 2.17 -4.73
C TYR A 158 4.55 2.56 -3.36
N TYR A 159 4.01 3.62 -2.78
CA TYR A 159 4.39 4.09 -1.46
C TYR A 159 3.22 3.96 -0.51
N ILE A 160 3.52 3.51 0.71
CA ILE A 160 2.57 3.45 1.81
C ILE A 160 2.91 4.57 2.77
N HIS A 161 1.92 5.30 3.26
CA HIS A 161 2.10 6.25 4.33
C HIS A 161 1.17 5.93 5.49
N SER A 162 1.69 5.97 6.71
CA SER A 162 0.95 5.62 7.93
C SER A 162 1.24 6.61 9.04
N ALA A 163 0.20 7.21 9.60
CA ALA A 163 0.29 8.16 10.70
C ALA A 163 -0.59 7.72 11.87
N TRP A 164 -0.12 7.89 13.10
CA TRP A 164 -0.92 7.66 14.31
C TRP A 164 -0.91 8.89 15.18
N ASN A 165 -2.09 9.38 15.58
CA ASN A 165 -2.20 10.56 16.43
C ASN A 165 -1.58 10.39 17.84
N GLN A 166 -1.17 9.19 18.27
CA GLN A 166 -0.44 8.99 19.53
C GLN A 166 1.07 8.91 19.37
N GLU A 167 1.60 8.87 18.15
CA GLU A 167 3.05 8.87 17.98
C GLU A 167 3.66 10.20 18.47
N LYS A 168 4.93 10.13 18.89
CA LYS A 168 5.70 11.30 19.30
C LYS A 168 5.82 12.25 18.10
N ASP A 169 5.48 13.52 18.31
CA ASP A 169 5.50 14.56 17.27
C ASP A 169 4.65 14.18 16.02
N GLY A 170 3.55 13.46 16.28
CA GLY A 170 2.62 12.92 15.27
C GLY A 170 1.63 13.90 14.66
N ILE A 171 1.04 13.48 13.54
CA ILE A 171 -0.07 14.17 12.87
C ILE A 171 -1.36 14.03 13.71
N LYS A 172 -1.89 15.14 14.21
CA LYS A 172 -3.01 15.15 15.17
C LYS A 172 -4.38 15.51 14.58
N SER A 173 -4.46 15.96 13.33
CA SER A 173 -5.71 16.32 12.65
C SER A 173 -5.75 15.83 11.21
N GLU A 174 -6.96 15.79 10.64
CA GLU A 174 -7.18 15.41 9.24
C GLU A 174 -6.59 16.45 8.28
N GLU A 175 -6.66 17.73 8.63
CA GLU A 175 -6.09 18.82 7.82
C GLU A 175 -4.56 18.71 7.76
N ALA A 176 -3.91 18.43 8.90
CA ALA A 176 -2.47 18.19 8.94
C ALA A 176 -2.07 16.93 8.16
N PHE A 177 -2.92 15.90 8.19
CA PHE A 177 -2.72 14.69 7.39
C PHE A 177 -2.80 14.98 5.89
N LYS A 178 -3.83 15.70 5.46
CA LYS A 178 -4.00 16.13 4.06
C LYS A 178 -2.81 16.96 3.57
N GLN A 179 -2.33 17.90 4.39
CA GLN A 179 -1.15 18.69 4.06
C GLN A 179 0.11 17.83 3.90
N ASP A 180 0.30 16.83 4.76
CA ASP A 180 1.43 15.90 4.64
C ASP A 180 1.33 15.05 3.36
N LEU A 181 0.13 14.56 3.02
CA LEU A 181 -0.09 13.83 1.76
C LEU A 181 0.15 14.71 0.53
N GLN A 182 -0.28 15.97 0.57
CA GLN A 182 -0.05 16.92 -0.54
C GLN A 182 1.44 17.20 -0.75
N ALA A 183 2.19 17.41 0.34
CA ALA A 183 3.65 17.58 0.24
C ALA A 183 4.32 16.37 -0.40
N LYS A 184 3.93 15.15 -0.01
CA LYS A 184 4.45 13.90 -0.58
C LYS A 184 4.03 13.69 -2.03
N LEU A 185 2.78 14.02 -2.37
CA LEU A 185 2.30 13.94 -3.76
C LEU A 185 3.08 14.89 -4.66
N SER A 186 3.34 16.12 -4.22
CA SER A 186 4.18 17.08 -4.95
C SER A 186 5.63 16.62 -5.08
N GLU A 187 6.20 16.00 -4.04
CA GLU A 187 7.56 15.44 -4.11
C GLU A 187 7.64 14.31 -5.15
N LEU A 188 6.66 13.40 -5.14
CA LEU A 188 6.54 12.35 -6.16
C LEU A 188 6.37 12.92 -7.57
N ASP A 189 5.56 13.96 -7.72
CA ASP A 189 5.31 14.60 -9.03
C ASP A 189 6.56 15.25 -9.60
N ASN A 190 7.42 15.83 -8.74
CA ASN A 190 8.63 16.53 -9.17
C ASN A 190 9.83 15.59 -9.33
N ASN A 191 9.96 14.58 -8.47
CA ASN A 191 11.18 13.77 -8.33
C ASN A 191 10.98 12.27 -8.60
N GLY A 192 9.73 11.81 -8.73
CA GLY A 192 9.38 10.42 -9.01
C GLY A 192 9.62 9.42 -7.87
N LYS A 193 10.01 9.91 -6.68
CA LYS A 193 10.32 9.11 -5.48
C LYS A 193 10.22 9.96 -4.20
N LEU A 194 10.10 9.31 -3.03
CA LEU A 194 10.07 9.97 -1.72
C LEU A 194 11.38 9.86 -0.93
N GLU A 195 12.25 8.91 -1.29
CA GLU A 195 13.56 8.70 -0.65
C GLU A 195 14.71 9.52 -1.24
#